data_AF-A0A0V0UAM3-F1
#
_entry.id   AF-A0A0V0UAM3-F1
#
_cell.length_a   1.000
_cell.length_b   1.000
_cell.length_c   1.000
_cell.angle_alpha   90.00
_cell.angle_beta   90.00
_cell.angle_gamma   90.00
#
_symmetry.space_group_name_H-M   'P 1'
#
loop_
_entity.id
_entity.type
_entity.pdbx_description
1 polymer ?
#
loop_
_entity_poly.entity_id
_entity_poly.type
_entity_poly.pdbx_seq_one_letter_code
_entity_poly.pdbx_strand_id
1 'polypeptide(L)'
;MHNDTRVSDGKGSYNCQPEAKHDWSTQPDIGAQGAISCMSHNCFMEIKKYLHLAHNQKLVKGDKMSKVTPLYKLLNSSLVKHIMFHEKLSVDESIVPYFRRHATKMFLKGKQIRFGYTVWMLCGNDGYPYHMTIYQGKEIHAPKVPLSTRVIRIKPFELKMRAIGTIRPCRSNGADAVMLPDKQLMKQKRGGFDIRNDGNVYIAKWHDSAIVRIASNFLTNRPLRNTQRRVKGQRIEVQMPNIVRSYNTGVGGIDYLDRIAAAYRPTIRSKKLYWFLFINVVNVATVAAWRIHRFVEERPHSHLELRRQVDLSLLQSERTATPRVASGFMSQLPDIRFDGVNHILGTGPQGRCKEPLHGIVEMRPLADNLKLTKGDKMSKVTPLYNMLNSCLAQFGVFRTLLSVDEAMVPYFGRHSAKIHDSRRHEGQGPSMIWMLCGNDGYPYHMSIYQGKDE
;
A
#
# COMPACT_ATOMS: atom_id res chain seq x y z
N MET A 1 -8.81 -42.81 7.66
CA MET A 1 -7.79 -41.87 8.16
C MET A 1 -6.79 -41.63 7.04
N HIS A 2 -6.83 -40.49 6.37
CA HIS A 2 -5.86 -40.13 5.34
C HIS A 2 -5.10 -38.90 5.81
N ASN A 3 -3.81 -39.10 6.05
CA ASN A 3 -2.84 -38.08 6.44
C ASN A 3 -2.71 -37.06 5.31
N ASP A 4 -3.23 -35.86 5.55
CA ASP A 4 -3.08 -34.69 4.69
C ASP A 4 -1.71 -34.06 5.00
N THR A 5 -0.62 -34.71 4.57
CA THR A 5 0.74 -34.16 4.61
C THR A 5 0.85 -33.02 3.60
N ARG A 6 0.51 -31.80 4.05
CA ARG A 6 0.78 -30.57 3.29
C ARG A 6 2.22 -30.15 3.52
N VAL A 7 3.00 -30.34 2.47
CA VAL A 7 4.29 -29.71 2.18
C VAL A 7 4.35 -28.28 2.72
N SER A 8 5.17 -28.11 3.76
CA SER A 8 5.59 -26.84 4.32
C SER A 8 6.72 -26.27 3.48
N ASP A 9 6.39 -25.59 2.38
CA ASP A 9 7.34 -24.69 1.74
C ASP A 9 7.41 -23.40 2.57
N GLY A 10 8.56 -23.15 3.21
CA GLY A 10 8.83 -22.08 4.18
C GLY A 10 8.39 -20.68 3.75
N LYS A 11 7.12 -20.36 4.00
CA LYS A 11 6.47 -19.07 3.78
C LYS A 11 5.51 -18.80 4.94
N GLY A 12 6.08 -18.39 6.06
CA GLY A 12 5.35 -18.00 7.27
C GLY A 12 5.50 -16.51 7.54
N SER A 13 4.69 -15.98 8.46
CA SER A 13 5.04 -14.75 9.17
C SER A 13 6.41 -14.92 9.86
N TYR A 14 7.09 -13.83 10.21
CA TYR A 14 8.38 -13.93 10.93
C TYR A 14 8.23 -14.57 12.32
N ASN A 15 7.01 -14.60 12.86
CA ASN A 15 6.62 -15.45 13.98
C ASN A 15 5.41 -16.28 13.52
N CYS A 16 5.65 -17.52 13.12
CA CYS A 16 4.64 -18.38 12.51
C CYS A 16 4.43 -19.63 13.35
N GLN A 17 3.26 -19.71 13.98
CA GLN A 17 2.85 -20.88 14.73
C GLN A 17 1.96 -21.82 13.89
N PRO A 18 1.98 -23.15 14.16
CA PRO A 18 1.16 -24.11 13.41
C PRO A 18 -0.35 -23.83 13.49
N GLU A 19 -0.79 -23.36 14.66
CA GLU A 19 -2.17 -22.97 14.94
C GLU A 19 -2.18 -21.68 15.78
N ALA A 20 -3.24 -20.89 15.64
CA ALA A 20 -3.35 -19.62 16.35
C ALA A 20 -3.30 -19.75 17.88
N LYS A 21 -3.72 -20.89 18.46
CA LYS A 21 -3.68 -21.11 19.91
C LYS A 21 -2.24 -21.16 20.45
N HIS A 22 -1.28 -21.58 19.61
CA HIS A 22 0.12 -21.73 19.99
C HIS A 22 0.80 -20.37 20.17
N ASP A 23 0.31 -19.30 19.54
CA ASP A 23 0.79 -17.93 19.80
C ASP A 23 0.66 -17.54 21.28
N TRP A 24 -0.29 -18.14 22.03
CA TRP A 24 -0.49 -17.93 23.47
C TRP A 24 -0.01 -19.09 24.34
N SER A 25 0.80 -19.99 23.80
CA SER A 25 1.40 -21.06 24.61
C SER A 25 2.28 -20.47 25.71
N THR A 26 2.23 -21.02 26.91
CA THR A 26 3.16 -20.68 28.00
C THR A 26 4.51 -21.39 27.86
N GLN A 27 4.63 -22.32 26.90
CA GLN A 27 5.90 -23.01 26.62
C GLN A 27 6.89 -22.06 25.93
N PRO A 28 8.17 -22.03 26.36
CA PRO A 28 9.16 -21.04 25.92
C PRO A 28 9.54 -21.15 24.43
N ASP A 29 9.36 -22.31 23.83
CA ASP A 29 9.69 -22.62 22.43
C ASP A 29 8.52 -22.39 21.45
N ILE A 30 7.30 -22.28 21.96
CA ILE A 30 6.06 -22.17 21.16
C ILE A 30 5.40 -20.80 21.32
N GLY A 31 5.46 -20.21 22.52
CA GLY A 31 4.75 -18.98 22.84
C GLY A 31 5.27 -17.75 22.09
N ALA A 32 4.36 -16.89 21.63
CA ALA A 32 4.69 -15.59 21.08
C ALA A 32 4.57 -14.52 22.17
N GLN A 33 5.67 -14.17 22.85
CA GLN A 33 5.67 -13.21 23.97
C GLN A 33 5.00 -11.87 23.61
N GLY A 34 5.18 -11.40 22.37
CA GLY A 34 4.51 -10.19 21.87
C GLY A 34 2.98 -10.31 21.85
N ALA A 35 2.44 -11.46 21.49
CA ALA A 35 0.99 -11.71 21.48
C ALA A 35 0.45 -11.86 22.91
N ILE A 36 1.12 -12.67 23.74
CA ILE A 36 0.77 -12.92 25.15
C ILE A 36 0.69 -11.62 25.95
N SER A 37 1.68 -10.75 25.77
CA SER A 37 1.76 -9.47 26.47
C SER A 37 0.84 -8.37 25.91
N CYS A 38 0.20 -8.61 24.76
CA CYS A 38 -0.73 -7.66 24.14
C CYS A 38 -2.17 -7.87 24.60
N MET A 39 -2.68 -9.08 24.43
CA MET A 39 -4.06 -9.43 24.76
C MET A 39 -4.17 -10.93 25.04
N SER A 40 -5.20 -11.35 25.78
CA SER A 40 -5.46 -12.76 26.00
C SER A 40 -5.94 -13.45 24.71
N HIS A 41 -5.69 -14.77 24.60
CA HIS A 41 -6.19 -15.59 23.51
C HIS A 41 -7.70 -15.43 23.31
N ASN A 42 -8.47 -15.42 24.41
CA ASN A 42 -9.93 -15.30 24.35
C ASN A 42 -10.36 -13.92 23.83
N CYS A 43 -9.69 -12.85 24.25
CA CYS A 43 -9.93 -11.50 23.73
C CYS A 43 -9.67 -11.43 22.22
N PHE A 44 -8.53 -11.95 21.76
CA PHE A 44 -8.21 -12.01 20.33
C PHE A 44 -9.27 -12.78 19.54
N MET A 45 -9.69 -13.94 20.05
CA MET A 45 -10.67 -14.79 19.38
C MET A 45 -12.05 -14.13 19.30
N GLU A 46 -12.49 -13.41 20.34
CA GLU A 46 -13.73 -12.62 20.31
C GLU A 46 -13.64 -11.43 19.35
N ILE A 47 -12.54 -10.66 19.37
CA ILE A 47 -12.31 -9.57 18.40
C ILE A 47 -12.37 -10.11 16.97
N LYS A 48 -11.66 -11.19 16.68
CA LYS A 48 -11.66 -11.85 15.37
C LYS A 48 -13.06 -12.34 14.96
N LYS A 49 -13.84 -12.86 15.92
CA LYS A 49 -15.21 -13.32 15.72
C LYS A 49 -16.17 -12.17 15.40
N TYR A 50 -15.98 -10.98 15.95
CA TYR A 50 -16.83 -9.81 15.69
C TYR A 50 -16.23 -8.76 14.75
N LEU A 51 -15.03 -8.97 14.20
CA LEU A 51 -14.47 -8.08 13.20
C LEU A 51 -15.34 -8.02 11.94
N HIS A 52 -15.89 -6.85 11.62
CA HIS A 52 -16.65 -6.55 10.41
C HIS A 52 -15.99 -5.39 9.65
N LEU A 53 -15.92 -5.49 8.32
CA LEU A 53 -15.23 -4.50 7.46
C LEU A 53 -16.20 -3.63 6.66
N ALA A 54 -17.50 -3.86 6.82
CA ALA A 54 -18.57 -3.14 6.13
C ALA A 54 -19.85 -3.21 6.97
N HIS A 55 -20.68 -2.19 6.82
CA HIS A 55 -22.00 -2.13 7.46
C HIS A 55 -22.99 -3.05 6.73
N ASN A 56 -23.50 -4.09 7.41
CA ASN A 56 -24.33 -5.11 6.77
C ASN A 56 -25.63 -4.57 6.14
N GLN A 57 -26.19 -3.49 6.69
CA GLN A 57 -27.39 -2.85 6.13
C GLN A 57 -27.11 -1.95 4.91
N LYS A 58 -25.84 -1.63 4.63
CA LYS A 58 -25.43 -0.75 3.51
C LYS A 58 -24.68 -1.53 2.42
N LEU A 59 -24.87 -2.85 2.35
CA LEU A 59 -24.21 -3.67 1.35
C LEU A 59 -24.83 -3.45 -0.03
N VAL A 60 -23.99 -3.23 -1.03
CA VAL A 60 -24.42 -3.01 -2.41
C VAL A 60 -24.93 -4.32 -3.01
N LYS A 61 -26.19 -4.35 -3.43
CA LYS A 61 -26.79 -5.51 -4.10
C LYS A 61 -26.05 -5.80 -5.41
N GLY A 62 -25.70 -7.06 -5.64
CA GLY A 62 -24.93 -7.49 -6.82
C GLY A 62 -23.41 -7.45 -6.67
N ASP A 63 -22.86 -6.73 -5.68
CA ASP A 63 -21.44 -6.79 -5.31
C ASP A 63 -21.19 -8.01 -4.40
N LYS A 64 -20.62 -9.07 -4.98
CA LYS A 64 -20.28 -10.32 -4.28
C LYS A 64 -19.20 -10.12 -3.23
N MET A 65 -18.43 -9.03 -3.33
CA MET A 65 -17.34 -8.69 -2.41
C MET A 65 -17.68 -7.47 -1.53
N SER A 66 -18.96 -7.05 -1.47
CA SER A 66 -19.45 -5.87 -0.73
C SER A 66 -18.99 -5.79 0.74
N LYS A 67 -18.75 -6.93 1.37
CA LYS A 67 -18.23 -7.00 2.75
C LYS A 67 -16.77 -6.56 2.92
N VAL A 68 -16.00 -6.46 1.84
CA VAL A 68 -14.57 -6.08 1.86
C VAL A 68 -14.24 -4.95 0.87
N THR A 69 -15.13 -4.66 -0.07
CA THR A 69 -15.00 -3.54 -1.02
C THR A 69 -14.61 -2.21 -0.34
N PRO A 70 -15.21 -1.79 0.80
CA PRO A 70 -14.82 -0.53 1.45
C PRO A 70 -13.35 -0.51 1.89
N LEU A 71 -12.84 -1.63 2.40
CA LEU A 71 -11.46 -1.74 2.84
C LEU A 71 -10.46 -1.62 1.67
N TYR A 72 -10.76 -2.25 0.53
CA TYR A 72 -9.92 -2.11 -0.67
C TYR A 72 -9.97 -0.70 -1.25
N LYS A 73 -11.12 -0.03 -1.21
CA LYS A 73 -11.24 1.38 -1.60
C LYS A 73 -10.39 2.29 -0.71
N LEU A 74 -10.43 2.05 0.61
CA LEU A 74 -9.61 2.79 1.57
C LEU A 74 -8.12 2.58 1.28
N LEU A 75 -7.68 1.33 1.08
CA LEU A 75 -6.29 1.03 0.76
C LEU A 75 -5.86 1.68 -0.55
N ASN A 76 -6.63 1.55 -1.63
CA ASN A 76 -6.31 2.19 -2.91
C ASN A 76 -6.20 3.72 -2.77
N SER A 77 -7.08 4.35 -1.99
CA SER A 77 -7.02 5.80 -1.74
C SER A 77 -5.75 6.19 -0.99
N SER A 78 -5.33 5.38 -0.02
CA SER A 78 -4.08 5.59 0.72
C SER A 78 -2.84 5.40 -0.17
N LEU A 79 -2.81 4.35 -0.99
CA LEU A 79 -1.70 4.06 -1.91
C LEU A 79 -1.50 5.19 -2.94
N VAL A 80 -2.59 5.75 -3.46
CA VAL A 80 -2.52 6.89 -4.39
C VAL A 80 -2.13 8.19 -3.68
N LYS A 81 -2.47 8.36 -2.40
CA LYS A 81 -2.08 9.54 -1.63
C LYS A 81 -0.58 9.57 -1.33
N HIS A 82 0.02 8.43 -0.98
CA HIS A 82 1.43 8.31 -0.59
C HIS A 82 2.31 7.86 -1.76
N ILE A 83 2.00 8.37 -2.95
CA ILE A 83 2.49 7.85 -4.23
C ILE A 83 4.00 7.97 -4.37
N MET A 84 4.63 6.89 -4.84
CA MET A 84 5.95 6.94 -5.48
C MET A 84 5.72 6.95 -6.99
N PHE A 85 6.34 7.85 -7.75
CA PHE A 85 6.17 7.86 -9.20
C PHE A 85 7.09 6.84 -9.87
N HIS A 86 6.50 5.91 -10.62
CA HIS A 86 7.22 4.96 -11.47
C HIS A 86 6.89 5.23 -12.93
N GLU A 87 7.93 5.30 -13.77
CA GLU A 87 7.75 5.42 -15.22
C GLU A 87 7.13 4.17 -15.86
N LYS A 88 7.41 2.99 -15.28
CA LYS A 88 6.96 1.69 -15.77
C LYS A 88 5.98 1.09 -14.78
N LEU A 89 4.75 0.90 -15.28
CA LEU A 89 3.67 0.25 -14.56
C LEU A 89 3.31 -1.05 -15.25
N SER A 90 2.92 -2.03 -14.45
CA SER A 90 2.46 -3.35 -14.90
C SER A 90 1.07 -3.63 -14.34
N VAL A 91 0.24 -4.29 -15.15
CA VAL A 91 -1.09 -4.75 -14.77
C VAL A 91 -1.13 -6.26 -14.93
N ASP A 92 -1.44 -6.96 -13.85
CA ASP A 92 -1.46 -8.43 -13.83
C ASP A 92 -2.37 -8.95 -12.70
N GLU A 93 -2.59 -10.26 -12.67
CA GLU A 93 -3.32 -10.96 -11.63
C GLU A 93 -2.42 -11.49 -10.50
N SER A 94 -2.86 -11.24 -9.26
CA SER A 94 -2.37 -11.94 -8.06
C SER A 94 -3.46 -12.83 -7.45
N ILE A 95 -3.04 -13.82 -6.66
CA ILE A 95 -3.93 -14.73 -5.95
C ILE A 95 -3.77 -14.60 -4.44
N VAL A 96 -4.89 -14.31 -3.79
CA VAL A 96 -5.04 -14.45 -2.34
C VAL A 96 -5.55 -15.86 -2.03
N PRO A 97 -4.78 -16.71 -1.33
CA PRO A 97 -5.16 -18.10 -1.07
C PRO A 97 -6.50 -18.19 -0.34
N TYR A 98 -7.40 -19.02 -0.87
CA TYR A 98 -8.66 -19.34 -0.21
C TYR A 98 -9.11 -20.74 -0.60
N PHE A 99 -9.21 -21.64 0.38
CA PHE A 99 -9.43 -23.07 0.12
C PHE A 99 -10.90 -23.51 0.27
N ARG A 100 -11.75 -22.70 0.93
CA ARG A 100 -13.17 -23.02 1.13
C ARG A 100 -13.99 -22.71 -0.13
N ARG A 101 -15.29 -23.04 -0.11
CA ARG A 101 -16.21 -22.80 -1.23
C ARG A 101 -16.64 -21.34 -1.25
N HIS A 102 -16.47 -20.68 -2.39
CA HIS A 102 -17.01 -19.35 -2.65
C HIS A 102 -17.22 -19.16 -4.15
N ALA A 103 -18.26 -18.41 -4.53
CA ALA A 103 -18.65 -18.21 -5.93
C ALA A 103 -17.61 -17.46 -6.78
N THR A 104 -16.74 -16.65 -6.15
CA THR A 104 -15.67 -15.89 -6.85
C THR A 104 -14.30 -16.55 -6.77
N LYS A 105 -14.20 -17.74 -6.14
CA LYS A 105 -12.93 -18.47 -6.08
C LYS A 105 -12.55 -18.94 -7.48
N MET A 106 -11.31 -18.68 -7.89
CA MET A 106 -10.77 -19.11 -9.17
C MET A 106 -9.65 -20.13 -9.01
N PHE A 107 -9.46 -20.91 -10.08
CA PHE A 107 -8.27 -21.71 -10.30
C PHE A 107 -7.40 -21.05 -11.38
N LEU A 108 -6.15 -20.69 -11.07
CA LEU A 108 -5.18 -20.26 -12.10
C LEU A 108 -4.09 -21.31 -12.23
N LYS A 109 -4.00 -21.89 -13.43
CA LYS A 109 -2.92 -22.80 -13.82
C LYS A 109 -1.62 -21.99 -13.96
N GLY A 110 -0.53 -22.47 -13.36
CA GLY A 110 0.80 -21.87 -13.49
C GLY A 110 1.23 -20.94 -12.35
N LYS A 111 0.33 -20.53 -11.45
CA LYS A 111 0.71 -19.82 -10.21
C LYS A 111 1.06 -20.83 -9.09
N GLN A 112 1.97 -20.45 -8.19
CA GLN A 112 2.36 -21.31 -7.05
C GLN A 112 1.15 -21.65 -6.16
N ILE A 113 0.31 -20.65 -5.89
CA ILE A 113 -0.99 -20.82 -5.25
C ILE A 113 -2.05 -20.84 -6.33
N ARG A 114 -2.64 -22.02 -6.56
CA ARG A 114 -3.55 -22.23 -7.69
C ARG A 114 -5.01 -21.92 -7.38
N PHE A 115 -5.41 -21.86 -6.10
CA PHE A 115 -6.81 -21.65 -5.70
C PHE A 115 -6.95 -20.45 -4.76
N GLY A 116 -7.84 -19.52 -5.09
CA GLY A 116 -8.08 -18.36 -4.25
C GLY A 116 -8.93 -17.27 -4.89
N TYR A 117 -8.89 -16.08 -4.30
CA TYR A 117 -9.43 -14.89 -4.92
C TYR A 117 -8.41 -14.30 -5.88
N THR A 118 -8.85 -14.05 -7.11
CA THR A 118 -8.06 -13.32 -8.08
C THR A 118 -8.20 -11.82 -7.82
N VAL A 119 -7.07 -11.13 -7.73
CA VAL A 119 -6.98 -9.68 -7.54
C VAL A 119 -6.22 -9.11 -8.71
N TRP A 120 -6.85 -8.20 -9.46
CA TRP A 120 -6.19 -7.37 -10.47
C TRP A 120 -5.38 -6.31 -9.76
N MET A 121 -4.11 -6.16 -10.13
CA MET A 121 -3.22 -5.19 -9.51
C MET A 121 -2.52 -4.33 -10.56
N LEU A 122 -2.40 -3.04 -10.27
CA LEU A 122 -1.50 -2.11 -10.94
C LEU A 122 -0.30 -1.90 -10.02
N CYS A 123 0.89 -2.26 -10.47
CA CYS A 123 2.12 -2.13 -9.69
C CYS A 123 3.24 -1.44 -10.47
N GLY A 124 4.06 -0.68 -9.74
CA GLY A 124 5.35 -0.20 -10.23
C GLY A 124 6.32 -1.35 -10.46
N ASN A 125 7.36 -1.12 -11.25
CA ASN A 125 8.38 -2.14 -11.53
C ASN A 125 9.16 -2.60 -10.27
N ASP A 126 9.17 -1.78 -9.23
CA ASP A 126 9.73 -2.12 -7.93
C ASP A 126 8.75 -2.93 -7.04
N GLY A 127 7.51 -3.16 -7.49
CA GLY A 127 6.46 -3.84 -6.74
C GLY A 127 5.67 -2.95 -5.77
N TYR A 128 5.74 -1.63 -5.88
CA TYR A 128 4.79 -0.74 -5.20
C TYR A 128 3.38 -0.89 -5.80
N PRO A 129 2.34 -1.20 -4.99
CA PRO A 129 0.97 -1.32 -5.47
C PRO A 129 0.29 0.06 -5.57
N TYR A 130 -0.33 0.36 -6.71
CA TYR A 130 -1.12 1.59 -6.90
C TYR A 130 -2.61 1.35 -6.77
N HIS A 131 -3.08 0.22 -7.28
CA HIS A 131 -4.50 -0.07 -7.32
C HIS A 131 -4.73 -1.56 -7.33
N MET A 132 -5.71 -2.00 -6.54
CA MET A 132 -6.13 -3.40 -6.47
C MET A 132 -7.64 -3.51 -6.63
N THR A 133 -8.09 -4.52 -7.36
CA THR A 133 -9.52 -4.83 -7.51
C THR A 133 -9.75 -6.33 -7.53
N ILE A 134 -10.67 -6.79 -6.67
CA ILE A 134 -11.00 -8.20 -6.58
C ILE A 134 -11.89 -8.58 -7.77
N TYR A 135 -11.53 -9.65 -8.47
CA TYR A 135 -12.37 -10.22 -9.52
C TYR A 135 -13.61 -10.91 -8.92
N GLN A 136 -14.78 -10.62 -9.48
CA GLN A 136 -16.07 -11.07 -8.94
C GLN A 136 -16.79 -12.10 -9.83
N GLY A 137 -16.11 -12.64 -10.85
CA GLY A 137 -16.74 -13.51 -11.84
C GLY A 137 -17.57 -12.72 -12.85
N LYS A 138 -18.56 -13.40 -13.45
CA LYS A 138 -19.50 -12.78 -14.40
C LYS A 138 -20.33 -11.71 -13.70
N GLU A 139 -20.29 -10.50 -14.24
CA GLU A 139 -21.14 -9.35 -13.88
C GLU A 139 -22.47 -9.43 -14.65
N ILE A 140 -23.56 -9.03 -13.99
CA ILE A 140 -24.92 -9.08 -14.58
C ILE A 140 -25.10 -7.96 -15.62
N HIS A 141 -24.61 -6.76 -15.32
CA HIS A 141 -24.70 -5.57 -16.18
C HIS A 141 -23.34 -5.13 -16.70
N ALA A 142 -22.55 -6.08 -17.24
CA ALA A 142 -21.26 -5.76 -17.83
C ALA A 142 -21.42 -4.94 -19.12
N PRO A 143 -20.63 -3.87 -19.32
CA PRO A 143 -20.49 -3.24 -20.63
C PRO A 143 -20.04 -4.29 -21.68
N LYS A 144 -20.53 -4.15 -22.92
CA LYS A 144 -20.17 -5.03 -24.05
C LYS A 144 -18.75 -4.77 -24.58
N VAL A 145 -17.76 -4.70 -23.68
CA VAL A 145 -16.34 -4.55 -24.02
C VAL A 145 -15.52 -5.66 -23.36
N PRO A 146 -14.35 -6.03 -23.93
CA PRO A 146 -13.49 -7.06 -23.36
C PRO A 146 -13.13 -6.79 -21.89
N LEU A 147 -12.98 -7.85 -21.09
CA LEU A 147 -12.64 -7.74 -19.67
C LEU A 147 -11.34 -6.94 -19.45
N SER A 148 -10.33 -7.14 -20.29
CA SER A 148 -9.06 -6.39 -20.23
C SER A 148 -9.28 -4.88 -20.32
N THR A 149 -10.18 -4.43 -21.20
CA THR A 149 -10.53 -3.01 -21.34
C THR A 149 -11.23 -2.48 -20.09
N ARG A 150 -12.07 -3.30 -19.45
CA ARG A 150 -12.76 -2.93 -18.20
C ARG A 150 -11.84 -2.88 -16.99
N VAL A 151 -10.81 -3.72 -16.94
CA VAL A 151 -9.82 -3.74 -15.86
C VAL A 151 -8.88 -2.55 -15.98
N ILE A 152 -8.37 -2.29 -17.19
CA ILE A 152 -7.46 -1.17 -17.43
C ILE A 152 -8.21 0.17 -17.28
N ARG A 153 -9.53 0.20 -17.49
CA ARG A 153 -10.43 1.38 -17.41
C ARG A 153 -10.00 2.58 -18.25
N ILE A 154 -8.95 2.42 -19.05
CA ILE A 154 -8.28 3.46 -19.80
C ILE A 154 -8.15 2.98 -21.24
N LYS A 155 -8.50 3.85 -22.18
CA LYS A 155 -8.08 3.70 -23.57
C LYS A 155 -6.72 4.42 -23.71
N PRO A 156 -5.61 3.69 -23.91
CA PRO A 156 -4.27 4.29 -23.88
C PRO A 156 -4.09 5.45 -24.87
N PHE A 157 -4.76 5.39 -26.03
CA PHE A 157 -4.72 6.43 -27.05
C PHE A 157 -5.36 7.75 -26.62
N GLU A 158 -6.43 7.71 -25.83
CA GLU A 158 -7.18 8.91 -25.41
C GLU A 158 -6.42 9.69 -24.31
N LEU A 159 -5.61 9.01 -23.51
CA LEU A 159 -4.84 9.61 -22.40
C LEU A 159 -3.33 9.75 -22.71
N LYS A 160 -2.92 9.63 -23.99
CA LYS A 160 -1.51 9.66 -24.42
C LYS A 160 -0.61 8.68 -23.65
N MET A 161 -1.17 7.55 -23.21
CA MET A 161 -0.42 6.53 -22.47
C MET A 161 0.32 5.59 -23.43
N ARG A 162 1.57 5.31 -23.06
CA ARG A 162 2.43 4.34 -23.72
C ARG A 162 2.12 2.94 -23.21
N ALA A 163 1.83 2.02 -24.12
CA ALA A 163 1.44 0.65 -23.81
C ALA A 163 2.33 -0.35 -24.56
N ILE A 164 2.66 -1.44 -23.88
CA ILE A 164 3.37 -2.58 -24.43
C ILE A 164 2.83 -3.86 -23.79
N GLY A 165 2.64 -4.91 -24.58
CA GLY A 165 2.10 -6.16 -24.06
C GLY A 165 2.27 -7.32 -25.03
N THR A 166 2.18 -8.54 -24.48
CA THR A 166 2.12 -9.74 -25.32
C THR A 166 0.76 -9.86 -25.97
N ILE A 167 0.73 -10.33 -27.22
CA ILE A 167 -0.52 -10.54 -27.96
C ILE A 167 -0.68 -12.00 -28.35
N ARG A 168 -1.92 -12.47 -28.35
CA ARG A 168 -2.24 -13.79 -28.90
C ARG A 168 -2.36 -13.68 -30.42
N PRO A 169 -1.99 -14.72 -31.19
CA PRO A 169 -2.10 -14.70 -32.66
C PRO A 169 -3.50 -14.29 -33.14
N CYS A 170 -4.55 -14.86 -32.52
CA CYS A 170 -5.96 -14.55 -32.81
C CYS A 170 -6.42 -13.13 -32.39
N ARG A 171 -5.56 -12.33 -31.78
CA ARG A 171 -5.82 -10.94 -31.34
C ARG A 171 -4.88 -9.94 -31.99
N SER A 172 -4.29 -10.30 -33.13
CA SER A 172 -3.36 -9.47 -33.90
C SER A 172 -4.03 -8.62 -34.98
N ASN A 173 -5.36 -8.69 -35.10
CA ASN A 173 -6.13 -8.01 -36.17
C ASN A 173 -5.61 -8.32 -37.59
N GLY A 174 -5.28 -9.59 -37.87
CA GLY A 174 -4.76 -10.03 -39.15
C GLY A 174 -3.26 -9.81 -39.36
N ALA A 175 -2.57 -9.05 -38.49
CA ALA A 175 -1.14 -8.82 -38.61
C ALA A 175 -0.33 -10.13 -38.57
N ASP A 176 -0.75 -11.12 -37.77
CA ASP A 176 -0.05 -12.40 -37.69
C ASP A 176 0.00 -13.17 -39.02
N ALA A 177 -1.00 -12.97 -39.87
CA ALA A 177 -1.14 -13.65 -41.16
C ALA A 177 -0.21 -13.08 -42.25
N VAL A 178 0.15 -11.80 -42.15
CA VAL A 178 1.07 -11.11 -43.09
C VAL A 178 2.53 -11.11 -42.60
N MET A 179 2.76 -11.60 -41.39
CA MET A 179 4.09 -11.79 -40.82
C MET A 179 4.65 -13.16 -41.22
N LEU A 180 5.96 -13.33 -41.04
CA LEU A 180 6.65 -14.60 -41.26
C LEU A 180 5.91 -15.74 -40.51
N PRO A 181 5.59 -16.85 -41.21
CA PRO A 181 5.00 -18.03 -40.59
C PRO A 181 5.90 -18.57 -39.47
N ASP A 182 5.29 -19.00 -38.36
CA ASP A 182 6.03 -19.46 -37.17
C ASP A 182 7.02 -20.59 -37.51
N LYS A 183 6.65 -21.52 -38.39
CA LYS A 183 7.54 -22.60 -38.86
C LYS A 183 8.79 -22.08 -39.56
N GLN A 184 8.68 -21.01 -40.33
CA GLN A 184 9.82 -20.42 -41.04
C GLN A 184 10.70 -19.62 -40.07
N LEU A 185 10.08 -18.87 -39.14
CA LEU A 185 10.80 -18.11 -38.13
C LEU A 185 11.54 -19.03 -37.14
N MET A 186 10.96 -20.19 -36.78
CA MET A 186 11.60 -21.20 -35.93
C MET A 186 12.79 -21.90 -36.61
N LYS A 187 12.83 -21.94 -37.95
CA LYS A 187 14.01 -22.44 -38.70
C LYS A 187 15.19 -21.47 -38.63
N GLN A 188 14.94 -20.18 -38.39
CA GLN A 188 16.00 -19.21 -38.17
C GLN A 188 16.66 -19.45 -36.80
N LYS A 189 17.93 -19.03 -36.68
CA LYS A 189 18.62 -19.06 -35.39
C LYS A 189 17.85 -18.28 -34.31
N ARG A 190 17.98 -18.70 -33.06
CA ARG A 190 17.42 -17.98 -31.90
C ARG A 190 17.82 -16.51 -31.98
N GLY A 191 16.86 -15.62 -31.80
CA GLY A 191 17.02 -14.18 -32.02
C GLY A 191 16.40 -13.67 -33.32
N GLY A 192 16.02 -14.55 -34.26
CA GLY A 192 15.25 -14.18 -35.44
C GLY A 192 13.96 -13.43 -35.07
N PHE A 193 13.60 -12.41 -35.84
CA PHE A 193 12.39 -11.63 -35.61
C PHE A 193 11.77 -11.13 -36.91
N ASP A 194 10.48 -10.84 -36.85
CA ASP A 194 9.73 -10.13 -37.88
C ASP A 194 8.91 -9.02 -37.24
N ILE A 195 8.77 -7.89 -37.93
CA ILE A 195 8.05 -6.72 -37.42
C ILE A 195 7.11 -6.17 -38.50
N ARG A 196 5.95 -5.73 -38.03
CA ARG A 196 4.97 -4.98 -38.81
C ARG A 196 4.52 -3.76 -38.01
N ASN A 197 4.09 -2.74 -38.73
CA ASN A 197 3.59 -1.49 -38.18
C ASN A 197 2.48 -0.96 -39.10
N ASP A 198 1.44 -0.38 -38.52
CA ASP A 198 0.36 0.33 -39.24
C ASP A 198 0.46 1.86 -39.12
N GLY A 199 1.56 2.36 -38.53
CA GLY A 199 1.79 3.77 -38.22
C GLY A 199 1.48 4.13 -36.77
N ASN A 200 0.61 3.37 -36.10
CA ASN A 200 0.17 3.61 -34.74
C ASN A 200 0.65 2.53 -33.75
N VAL A 201 0.74 1.28 -34.21
CA VAL A 201 1.08 0.12 -33.40
C VAL A 201 2.13 -0.74 -34.12
N TYR A 202 3.22 -0.99 -33.40
CA TYR A 202 4.26 -1.93 -33.79
C TYR A 202 3.95 -3.31 -33.23
N ILE A 203 4.04 -4.34 -34.08
CA ILE A 203 3.92 -5.75 -33.69
C ILE A 203 5.22 -6.46 -34.05
N ALA A 204 5.79 -7.17 -33.08
CA ALA A 204 7.01 -7.95 -33.25
C ALA A 204 6.76 -9.43 -32.93
N LYS A 205 7.23 -10.30 -33.82
CA LYS A 205 7.47 -11.73 -33.54
C LYS A 205 8.95 -11.92 -33.26
N TRP A 206 9.30 -12.58 -32.16
CA TRP A 206 10.69 -12.88 -31.80
C TRP A 206 10.86 -14.34 -31.41
N HIS A 207 11.86 -15.00 -31.99
CA HIS A 207 12.19 -16.39 -31.73
C HIS A 207 13.14 -16.50 -30.55
N ASP A 208 12.61 -16.90 -29.38
CA ASP A 208 13.41 -17.25 -28.20
C ASP A 208 13.52 -18.77 -28.04
N SER A 209 13.02 -19.35 -26.94
CA SER A 209 12.73 -20.80 -26.89
C SER A 209 11.44 -21.18 -27.62
N ALA A 210 10.56 -20.20 -27.82
CA ALA A 210 9.34 -20.26 -28.59
C ALA A 210 9.10 -18.89 -29.26
N ILE A 211 8.12 -18.80 -30.16
CA ILE A 211 7.76 -17.52 -30.78
C ILE A 211 6.98 -16.66 -29.78
N VAL A 212 7.56 -15.51 -29.44
CA VAL A 212 6.94 -14.48 -28.60
C VAL A 212 6.40 -13.38 -29.50
N ARG A 213 5.19 -12.92 -29.22
CA ARG A 213 4.52 -11.84 -29.94
C ARG A 213 4.25 -10.67 -29.01
N ILE A 214 4.74 -9.49 -29.37
CA ILE A 214 4.60 -8.27 -28.56
C ILE A 214 4.07 -7.15 -29.44
N ALA A 215 3.12 -6.39 -28.92
CA ALA A 215 2.63 -5.15 -29.52
C ALA A 215 2.98 -3.95 -28.66
N SER A 216 3.28 -2.81 -29.29
CA SER A 216 3.50 -1.54 -28.61
C SER A 216 3.04 -0.37 -29.47
N ASN A 217 2.46 0.66 -28.85
CA ASN A 217 2.07 1.90 -29.52
C ASN A 217 3.18 2.97 -29.54
N PHE A 218 4.39 2.65 -29.05
CA PHE A 218 5.47 3.65 -28.91
C PHE A 218 6.88 3.11 -29.11
N LEU A 219 7.06 1.80 -29.19
CA LEU A 219 8.38 1.15 -29.29
C LEU A 219 8.52 0.31 -30.55
N THR A 220 9.71 0.38 -31.15
CA THR A 220 10.09 -0.35 -32.36
C THR A 220 11.17 -1.41 -32.04
N ASN A 221 11.74 -2.07 -33.06
CA ASN A 221 12.91 -2.94 -32.87
C ASN A 221 14.15 -2.20 -32.40
N ARG A 222 14.35 -0.94 -32.79
CA ARG A 222 15.65 -0.28 -32.64
C ARG A 222 15.75 0.42 -31.27
N PRO A 223 16.95 0.49 -30.69
CA PRO A 223 18.17 -0.21 -31.10
C PRO A 223 18.13 -1.71 -30.75
N LEU A 224 18.72 -2.54 -31.61
CA LEU A 224 18.93 -3.96 -31.29
C LEU A 224 19.99 -4.06 -30.19
N ARG A 225 19.82 -4.98 -29.26
CA ARG A 225 20.84 -5.31 -28.25
C ARG A 225 21.00 -6.79 -28.12
N ASN A 226 22.20 -7.21 -27.75
CA ASN A 226 22.47 -8.59 -27.45
C ASN A 226 22.01 -8.92 -26.02
N THR A 227 21.46 -10.12 -25.83
CA THR A 227 21.17 -10.69 -24.52
C THR A 227 21.81 -12.06 -24.41
N GLN A 228 22.23 -12.42 -23.21
CA GLN A 228 22.67 -13.79 -22.92
C GLN A 228 21.45 -14.68 -22.70
N ARG A 229 21.46 -15.88 -23.30
CA ARG A 229 20.44 -16.92 -23.13
C ARG A 229 21.09 -18.25 -22.85
N ARG A 230 20.54 -19.01 -21.91
CA ARG A 230 20.97 -20.39 -21.66
C ARG A 230 20.28 -21.33 -22.65
N VAL A 231 21.07 -22.15 -23.34
CA VAL A 231 20.63 -23.24 -24.22
C VAL A 231 21.47 -24.46 -23.88
N LYS A 232 20.83 -25.56 -23.47
CA LYS A 232 21.51 -26.83 -23.13
C LYS A 232 22.73 -26.64 -22.21
N GLY A 233 22.61 -25.78 -21.19
CA GLY A 233 23.68 -25.49 -20.22
C GLY A 233 24.69 -24.42 -20.65
N GLN A 234 24.81 -24.11 -21.95
CA GLN A 234 25.71 -23.07 -22.46
C GLN A 234 25.03 -21.70 -22.55
N ARG A 235 25.81 -20.62 -22.40
CA ARG A 235 25.33 -19.24 -22.61
C ARG A 235 25.63 -18.84 -24.05
N ILE A 236 24.58 -18.52 -24.78
CA ILE A 236 24.67 -18.00 -26.15
C ILE A 236 24.19 -16.56 -26.20
N GLU A 237 24.82 -15.78 -27.07
CA GLU A 237 24.43 -14.42 -27.33
C GLU A 237 23.35 -14.36 -28.41
N VAL A 238 22.25 -13.68 -28.10
CA VAL A 238 21.05 -13.61 -28.94
C VAL A 238 20.67 -12.15 -29.15
N GLN A 239 20.43 -11.75 -30.39
CA GLN A 239 19.90 -10.42 -30.68
C GLN A 239 18.45 -10.29 -30.19
N MET A 240 18.19 -9.23 -29.44
CA MET A 240 16.90 -8.90 -28.85
C MET A 240 16.43 -7.52 -29.37
N PRO A 241 15.24 -7.46 -29.99
CA PRO A 241 14.59 -6.20 -30.33
C PRO A 241 14.28 -5.34 -29.09
N ASN A 242 14.39 -4.01 -29.23
CA ASN A 242 14.15 -3.06 -28.14
C ASN A 242 12.73 -3.18 -27.54
N ILE A 243 11.72 -3.44 -28.37
CA ILE A 243 10.35 -3.74 -27.94
C ILE A 243 10.31 -4.91 -26.96
N VAL A 244 10.97 -6.03 -27.27
CA VAL A 244 11.04 -7.20 -26.38
C VAL A 244 11.76 -6.88 -25.08
N ARG A 245 12.89 -6.15 -25.18
CA ARG A 245 13.66 -5.74 -23.99
C ARG A 245 12.80 -4.89 -23.06
N SER A 246 12.15 -3.87 -23.61
CA SER A 246 11.36 -2.91 -22.85
C SER A 246 10.20 -3.59 -22.14
N TYR A 247 9.52 -4.53 -22.81
CA TYR A 247 8.52 -5.40 -22.18
C TYR A 247 9.12 -6.15 -21.00
N ASN A 248 10.23 -6.88 -21.20
CA ASN A 248 10.87 -7.66 -20.13
C ASN A 248 11.31 -6.80 -18.93
N THR A 249 11.69 -5.54 -19.16
CA THR A 249 12.05 -4.62 -18.07
C THR A 249 10.87 -3.98 -17.35
N GLY A 250 9.67 -3.99 -17.95
CA GLY A 250 8.46 -3.40 -17.38
C GLY A 250 7.53 -4.43 -16.72
N VAL A 251 7.75 -5.71 -17.00
CA VAL A 251 7.02 -6.82 -16.36
C VAL A 251 7.71 -7.28 -15.08
N GLY A 252 6.92 -7.83 -14.16
CA GLY A 252 7.42 -8.45 -12.93
C GLY A 252 7.22 -7.65 -11.66
N GLY A 253 6.71 -6.41 -11.73
CA GLY A 253 6.35 -5.63 -10.53
C GLY A 253 5.37 -6.37 -9.62
N ILE A 254 4.31 -6.93 -10.20
CA ILE A 254 3.34 -7.78 -9.48
C ILE A 254 4.00 -9.03 -8.89
N ASP A 255 4.80 -9.77 -9.67
CA ASP A 255 5.47 -10.98 -9.17
C ASP A 255 6.46 -10.66 -8.04
N TYR A 256 7.08 -9.48 -8.09
CA TYR A 256 7.98 -9.02 -7.05
C TYR A 256 7.23 -8.67 -5.77
N LEU A 257 6.10 -7.97 -5.87
CA LEU A 257 5.18 -7.74 -4.76
C LEU A 257 4.70 -9.06 -4.15
N ASP A 258 4.22 -9.99 -4.98
CA ASP A 258 3.74 -11.31 -4.55
C ASP A 258 4.82 -12.09 -3.80
N ARG A 259 6.07 -12.05 -4.28
CA ARG A 259 7.21 -12.69 -3.61
C ARG A 259 7.45 -12.09 -2.22
N ILE A 260 7.45 -10.77 -2.09
CA ILE A 260 7.72 -10.09 -0.81
C ILE A 260 6.56 -10.25 0.16
N ALA A 261 5.33 -10.11 -0.33
CA ALA A 261 4.13 -10.32 0.47
C ALA A 261 4.03 -11.78 0.93
N ALA A 262 4.48 -12.74 0.13
CA ALA A 262 4.51 -14.14 0.52
C ALA A 262 5.59 -14.46 1.58
N ALA A 263 6.67 -13.69 1.65
CA ALA A 263 7.78 -13.93 2.59
C ALA A 263 7.37 -13.77 4.06
N TYR A 264 6.42 -12.88 4.37
CA TYR A 264 5.94 -12.62 5.73
C TYR A 264 4.41 -12.63 5.82
N ARG A 265 3.75 -13.51 5.06
CA ARG A 265 2.29 -13.58 5.03
C ARG A 265 1.75 -14.06 6.40
N PRO A 266 0.82 -13.33 7.04
CA PRO A 266 0.19 -13.82 8.26
C PRO A 266 -0.62 -15.10 8.01
N THR A 267 -0.45 -16.10 8.87
CA THR A 267 -0.97 -17.47 8.68
C THR A 267 -2.24 -17.79 9.48
N ILE A 268 -2.75 -16.82 10.25
CA ILE A 268 -3.92 -16.98 11.11
C ILE A 268 -5.13 -17.39 10.27
N ARG A 269 -5.69 -18.58 10.55
CA ARG A 269 -6.84 -19.13 9.80
C ARG A 269 -8.17 -18.58 10.32
N SER A 270 -9.16 -18.41 9.45
CA SER A 270 -10.53 -18.06 9.84
C SER A 270 -11.57 -18.75 8.95
N LYS A 271 -12.78 -18.92 9.48
CA LYS A 271 -13.95 -19.37 8.72
C LYS A 271 -14.61 -18.23 7.94
N LYS A 272 -14.40 -16.97 8.36
CA LYS A 272 -14.92 -15.78 7.68
C LYS A 272 -14.33 -15.65 6.28
N LEU A 273 -15.21 -15.56 5.29
CA LEU A 273 -14.88 -15.45 3.88
C LEU A 273 -13.83 -14.37 3.55
N TYR A 274 -14.02 -13.17 4.13
CA TYR A 274 -13.22 -11.98 3.87
C TYR A 274 -11.93 -11.90 4.70
N TRP A 275 -11.69 -12.83 5.63
CA TRP A 275 -10.54 -12.77 6.52
C TRP A 275 -9.21 -12.80 5.75
N PHE A 276 -9.08 -13.68 4.75
CA PHE A 276 -7.87 -13.76 3.94
C PHE A 276 -7.61 -12.50 3.12
N LEU A 277 -8.69 -11.82 2.70
CA LEU A 277 -8.60 -10.55 1.98
C LEU A 277 -8.22 -9.40 2.92
N PHE A 278 -8.75 -9.37 4.15
CA PHE A 278 -8.32 -8.46 5.20
C PHE A 278 -6.82 -8.61 5.52
N ILE A 279 -6.38 -9.84 5.77
CA ILE A 279 -4.95 -10.13 6.02
C ILE A 279 -4.09 -9.71 4.82
N ASN A 280 -4.58 -9.93 3.59
CA ASN A 280 -3.88 -9.48 2.40
C ASN A 280 -3.74 -7.96 2.34
N VAL A 281 -4.80 -7.20 2.65
CA VAL A 281 -4.77 -5.73 2.72
C VAL A 281 -3.70 -5.25 3.70
N VAL A 282 -3.70 -5.78 4.93
CA VAL A 282 -2.71 -5.40 5.95
C VAL A 282 -1.30 -5.71 5.47
N ASN A 283 -1.09 -6.91 4.94
CA ASN A 283 0.21 -7.35 4.45
C ASN A 283 0.73 -6.51 3.28
N VAL A 284 -0.13 -6.19 2.31
CA VAL A 284 0.22 -5.33 1.16
C VAL A 284 0.49 -3.90 1.62
N ALA A 285 -0.27 -3.37 2.59
CA ALA A 285 -0.01 -2.06 3.18
C ALA A 285 1.37 -1.99 3.83
N THR A 286 1.79 -3.02 4.58
CA THR A 286 3.14 -3.10 5.14
C THR A 286 4.21 -3.12 4.05
N VAL A 287 4.00 -3.85 2.94
CA VAL A 287 4.95 -3.86 1.82
C VAL A 287 5.03 -2.48 1.15
N ALA A 288 3.89 -1.81 0.96
CA ALA A 288 3.85 -0.45 0.41
C ALA A 288 4.58 0.56 1.32
N ALA A 289 4.36 0.48 2.64
CA ALA A 289 5.09 1.30 3.60
C ALA A 289 6.60 1.04 3.55
N TRP A 290 7.01 -0.23 3.42
CA TRP A 290 8.42 -0.58 3.25
C TRP A 290 9.03 -0.03 1.96
N ARG A 291 8.26 0.02 0.87
CA ARG A 291 8.72 0.66 -0.37
C ARG A 291 8.94 2.15 -0.20
N ILE A 292 8.02 2.83 0.46
CA ILE A 292 8.16 4.26 0.77
C ILE A 292 9.39 4.49 1.66
N HIS A 293 9.56 3.71 2.72
CA HIS A 293 10.74 3.77 3.57
C HIS A 293 12.04 3.57 2.79
N ARG A 294 12.06 2.61 1.86
CA ARG A 294 13.22 2.37 0.97
C ARG A 294 13.51 3.49 -0.01
N PHE A 295 12.51 4.30 -0.32
CA PHE A 295 12.63 5.43 -1.22
C PHE A 295 13.10 6.68 -0.50
N VAL A 296 12.65 6.88 0.74
CA VAL A 296 12.94 8.08 1.54
C VAL A 296 14.28 7.96 2.27
N GLU A 297 14.59 6.78 2.83
CA GLU A 297 15.77 6.60 3.69
C GLU A 297 17.03 6.28 2.87
N GLU A 298 18.14 6.94 3.20
CA GLU A 298 19.46 6.66 2.62
C GLU A 298 19.97 5.27 3.03
N ARG A 299 19.66 4.85 4.25
CA ARG A 299 20.02 3.54 4.82
C ARG A 299 18.78 2.79 5.26
N PRO A 300 18.04 2.19 4.30
CA PRO A 300 16.76 1.63 4.62
C PRO A 300 16.87 0.29 5.34
N HIS A 301 16.07 0.11 6.37
CA HIS A 301 15.80 -1.15 7.03
C HIS A 301 15.35 -2.25 6.04
N SER A 302 15.71 -3.48 6.36
CA SER A 302 15.13 -4.65 5.72
C SER A 302 13.62 -4.72 5.96
N HIS A 303 12.90 -5.46 5.10
CA HIS A 303 11.45 -5.61 5.23
C HIS A 303 11.05 -6.20 6.59
N LEU A 304 11.87 -7.11 7.14
CA LEU A 304 11.64 -7.69 8.46
C LEU A 304 11.80 -6.65 9.58
N GLU A 305 12.87 -5.87 9.55
CA GLU A 305 13.15 -4.87 10.59
C GLU A 305 12.07 -3.80 10.64
N LEU A 306 11.67 -3.25 9.49
CA LEU A 306 10.60 -2.27 9.44
C LEU A 306 9.29 -2.86 9.97
N ARG A 307 8.94 -4.09 9.55
CA ARG A 307 7.74 -4.76 10.06
C ARG A 307 7.78 -4.91 11.58
N ARG A 308 8.90 -5.37 12.13
CA ARG A 308 9.06 -5.51 13.58
C ARG A 308 8.91 -4.18 14.30
N GLN A 309 9.48 -3.10 13.77
CA GLN A 309 9.34 -1.75 14.35
C GLN A 309 7.89 -1.28 14.34
N VAL A 310 7.17 -1.47 13.23
CA VAL A 310 5.74 -1.15 13.12
C VAL A 310 4.93 -1.95 14.14
N ASP A 311 5.15 -3.26 14.21
CA ASP A 311 4.44 -4.14 15.13
C ASP A 311 4.71 -3.75 16.60
N LEU A 312 5.96 -3.50 16.97
CA LEU A 312 6.32 -3.06 18.33
C LEU A 312 5.71 -1.68 18.67
N SER A 313 5.71 -0.74 17.73
CA SER A 313 5.15 0.61 17.93
C SER A 313 3.64 0.54 18.17
N LEU A 314 2.91 -0.25 17.38
CA LEU A 314 1.48 -0.48 17.56
C LEU A 314 1.16 -1.19 18.89
N LEU A 315 2.03 -2.12 19.32
CA LEU A 315 1.87 -2.79 20.61
C LEU A 315 2.13 -1.86 21.80
N GLN A 316 3.07 -0.92 21.67
CA GLN A 316 3.39 0.05 22.72
C GLN A 316 2.33 1.15 22.86
N SER A 317 1.73 1.62 21.75
CA SER A 317 0.65 2.60 21.79
C SER A 317 -0.60 2.09 22.53
N GLU A 318 -0.87 0.79 22.47
CA GLU A 318 -2.00 0.19 23.20
C GLU A 318 -1.74 0.05 24.71
N ARG A 319 -0.47 -0.12 25.12
CA ARG A 319 -0.08 -0.22 26.53
C ARG A 319 -0.17 1.11 27.28
N THR A 320 0.02 2.23 26.59
CA THR A 320 -0.16 3.57 27.16
C THR A 320 -1.64 3.94 27.33
N ALA A 321 -2.54 3.28 26.59
CA ALA A 321 -3.99 3.49 26.68
C ALA A 321 -4.67 2.69 27.81
N THR A 322 -4.07 1.62 28.34
CA THR A 322 -4.60 0.88 29.49
C THR A 322 -3.47 0.28 30.36
N PRO A 323 -3.36 0.64 31.65
CA PRO A 323 -2.48 -0.08 32.56
C PRO A 323 -3.11 -1.45 32.84
N ARG A 324 -2.68 -2.48 32.09
CA ARG A 324 -2.96 -3.86 32.46
C ARG A 324 -1.89 -4.34 33.41
N VAL A 325 -2.32 -4.73 34.61
CA VAL A 325 -1.53 -5.49 35.58
C VAL A 325 -1.19 -6.83 34.93
N ALA A 326 0.02 -6.97 34.40
CA ALA A 326 0.52 -8.25 33.95
C ALA A 326 0.81 -9.12 35.17
N SER A 327 0.01 -10.17 35.36
CA SER A 327 0.34 -11.25 36.28
C SER A 327 1.47 -12.09 35.66
N GLY A 328 2.66 -12.03 36.27
CA GLY A 328 3.67 -13.08 36.19
C GLY A 328 4.63 -13.04 34.99
N PHE A 329 5.70 -12.25 35.11
CA PHE A 329 7.11 -12.70 35.07
C PHE A 329 7.95 -11.46 35.38
N MET A 330 8.52 -11.38 36.59
CA MET A 330 9.40 -10.27 36.97
C MET A 330 10.73 -10.44 36.22
N SER A 331 10.97 -9.63 35.20
CA SER A 331 12.33 -9.38 34.74
C SER A 331 13.05 -8.57 35.81
N GLN A 332 14.11 -9.14 36.36
CA GLN A 332 14.98 -8.53 37.35
C GLN A 332 15.63 -7.26 36.80
N LEU A 333 15.08 -6.10 37.16
CA LEU A 333 15.78 -4.82 37.17
C LEU A 333 15.33 -4.07 38.43
N PRO A 334 16.24 -3.71 39.36
CA PRO A 334 15.87 -2.92 40.52
C PRO A 334 15.79 -1.44 40.12
N ASP A 335 14.66 -1.04 39.54
CA ASP A 335 14.35 0.39 39.42
C ASP A 335 13.82 0.89 40.76
N ILE A 336 14.71 1.46 41.57
CA ILE A 336 14.33 2.30 42.71
C ILE A 336 13.62 3.53 42.13
N ARG A 337 12.29 3.53 42.17
CA ARG A 337 11.49 4.71 41.80
C ARG A 337 11.31 5.59 43.02
N PHE A 338 11.79 6.82 42.93
CA PHE A 338 11.55 7.89 43.89
C PHE A 338 10.20 8.56 43.56
N ASP A 339 9.28 8.60 44.52
CA ASP A 339 7.90 9.08 44.33
C ASP A 339 7.72 10.59 44.59
N GLY A 340 8.81 11.31 44.86
CA GLY A 340 8.79 12.75 45.13
C GLY A 340 8.20 13.13 46.48
N VAL A 341 7.96 12.17 47.38
CA VAL A 341 7.46 12.40 48.75
C VAL A 341 8.31 11.63 49.76
N ASN A 342 9.65 11.81 49.73
CA ASN A 342 10.63 11.32 50.72
C ASN A 342 10.31 9.97 51.41
N HIS A 343 9.90 8.95 50.65
CA HIS A 343 9.70 7.60 51.16
C HIS A 343 10.24 6.57 50.17
N ILE A 344 10.87 5.52 50.71
CA ILE A 344 11.42 4.40 49.95
C ILE A 344 10.42 3.24 50.02
N LEU A 345 9.86 2.85 48.88
CA LEU A 345 8.93 1.71 48.77
C LEU A 345 9.61 0.39 49.18
N GLY A 346 9.22 -0.15 50.34
CA GLY A 346 9.63 -1.48 50.79
C GLY A 346 8.83 -2.61 50.13
N THR A 347 9.49 -3.73 49.81
CA THR A 347 8.84 -4.94 49.26
C THR A 347 8.24 -5.79 50.39
N GLY A 348 6.90 -5.82 50.48
CA GLY A 348 6.16 -6.77 51.32
C GLY A 348 5.23 -7.67 50.49
N PRO A 349 4.78 -8.83 51.02
CA PRO A 349 3.87 -9.74 50.31
C PRO A 349 2.50 -9.09 50.07
N GLN A 350 2.00 -9.18 48.84
CA GLN A 350 0.73 -8.57 48.40
C GLN A 350 -0.49 -9.08 49.19
N GLY A 351 -1.22 -8.17 49.82
CA GLY A 351 -2.60 -8.37 50.31
C GLY A 351 -3.59 -7.47 49.56
N ARG A 352 -4.88 -7.86 49.47
CA ARG A 352 -5.94 -7.00 48.92
C ARG A 352 -6.30 -5.90 49.92
N CYS A 353 -6.31 -4.65 49.47
CA CYS A 353 -6.75 -3.52 50.28
C CYS A 353 -8.25 -3.65 50.62
N LYS A 354 -8.60 -3.46 51.90
CA LYS A 354 -9.97 -3.35 52.41
C LYS A 354 -10.37 -1.87 52.40
N GLU A 355 -10.93 -1.37 51.30
CA GLU A 355 -11.95 -0.30 51.26
C GLU A 355 -12.36 0.03 49.80
N PRO A 356 -13.65 0.33 49.52
CA PRO A 356 -14.12 0.55 48.16
C PRO A 356 -14.13 2.03 47.79
N LEU A 357 -13.31 2.43 46.82
CA LEU A 357 -13.42 3.75 46.19
C LEU A 357 -14.58 3.76 45.18
N HIS A 358 -15.71 4.35 45.61
CA HIS A 358 -16.71 4.89 44.71
C HIS A 358 -16.15 6.12 44.00
N GLY A 359 -16.14 6.10 42.67
CA GLY A 359 -15.74 7.24 41.85
C GLY A 359 -16.28 7.09 40.44
N ILE A 360 -17.48 7.66 40.22
CA ILE A 360 -18.10 7.83 38.90
C ILE A 360 -17.25 8.82 38.11
N VAL A 361 -16.71 8.41 36.97
CA VAL A 361 -16.09 9.32 36.00
C VAL A 361 -17.16 9.70 34.98
N GLU A 362 -17.71 10.91 35.11
CA GLU A 362 -18.44 11.56 34.03
C GLU A 362 -17.46 11.91 32.89
N MET A 363 -17.73 11.40 31.69
CA MET A 363 -17.13 11.95 30.48
C MET A 363 -17.81 13.28 30.15
N ARG A 364 -17.10 14.40 30.36
CA ARG A 364 -17.48 15.67 29.73
C ARG A 364 -17.06 15.68 28.26
N PRO A 365 -17.87 16.28 27.37
CA PRO A 365 -17.59 16.31 25.94
C PRO A 365 -16.42 17.23 25.62
N LEU A 366 -15.55 16.78 24.73
CA LEU A 366 -14.47 17.59 24.13
C LEU A 366 -15.07 18.51 23.06
N ALA A 367 -15.88 19.46 23.49
CA ALA A 367 -16.34 20.59 22.71
C ALA A 367 -16.28 21.78 23.65
N ASP A 368 -15.17 22.52 23.62
CA ASP A 368 -15.08 23.95 23.94
C ASP A 368 -13.61 24.38 24.04
N ASN A 369 -13.13 25.04 22.98
CA ASN A 369 -12.28 26.22 23.06
C ASN A 369 -11.97 26.74 21.63
N LEU A 370 -13.04 27.09 20.91
CA LEU A 370 -12.96 28.02 19.79
C LEU A 370 -13.42 29.39 20.30
N LYS A 371 -12.54 30.06 21.05
CA LYS A 371 -12.76 31.47 21.38
C LYS A 371 -12.43 32.29 20.13
N LEU A 372 -13.46 32.80 19.48
CA LEU A 372 -13.34 33.90 18.52
C LEU A 372 -12.77 35.10 19.29
N THR A 373 -11.50 35.43 19.04
CA THR A 373 -10.88 36.64 19.57
C THR A 373 -11.50 37.86 18.88
N LYS A 374 -12.12 38.75 19.65
CA LYS A 374 -12.52 40.08 19.17
C LYS A 374 -11.26 40.78 18.64
N GLY A 375 -11.19 41.02 17.34
CA GLY A 375 -10.03 41.60 16.66
C GLY A 375 -9.49 40.78 15.48
N ASP A 376 -9.81 39.49 15.39
CA ASP A 376 -9.32 38.64 14.29
C ASP A 376 -10.12 38.88 12.98
N LYS A 377 -9.52 39.69 12.09
CA LYS A 377 -10.05 40.02 10.76
C LYS A 377 -10.19 38.78 9.84
N MET A 378 -9.57 37.65 10.20
CA MET A 378 -9.60 36.37 9.47
C MET A 378 -10.30 35.24 10.24
N SER A 379 -11.03 35.55 11.31
CA SER A 379 -11.69 34.60 12.22
C SER A 379 -12.50 33.47 11.56
N LYS A 380 -13.03 33.70 10.35
CA LYS A 380 -13.75 32.67 9.56
C LYS A 380 -12.85 31.56 9.01
N VAL A 381 -11.57 31.83 8.79
CA VAL A 381 -10.59 30.87 8.24
C VAL A 381 -9.49 30.48 9.23
N THR A 382 -9.32 31.22 10.32
CA THR A 382 -8.36 30.91 11.40
C THR A 382 -8.42 29.45 11.90
N PRO A 383 -9.61 28.83 12.13
CA PRO A 383 -9.67 27.42 12.55
C PRO A 383 -9.09 26.46 11.50
N LEU A 384 -9.29 26.76 10.21
CA LEU A 384 -8.78 25.95 9.10
C LEU A 384 -7.26 26.05 9.02
N TYR A 385 -6.70 27.26 9.17
CA TYR A 385 -5.25 27.48 9.15
C TYR A 385 -4.56 26.88 10.36
N ASN A 386 -5.17 26.93 11.56
CA ASN A 386 -4.63 26.26 12.74
C ASN A 386 -4.60 24.74 12.57
N MET A 387 -5.65 24.15 11.99
CA MET A 387 -5.67 22.72 11.65
C MET A 387 -4.61 22.38 10.60
N LEU A 388 -4.46 23.22 9.57
CA LEU A 388 -3.48 23.04 8.52
C LEU A 388 -2.05 23.13 9.05
N ASN A 389 -1.71 24.14 9.86
CA ASN A 389 -0.42 24.28 10.53
C ASN A 389 -0.14 23.11 11.48
N SER A 390 -1.15 22.62 12.19
CA SER A 390 -1.00 21.44 13.06
C SER A 390 -0.63 20.20 12.24
N CYS A 391 -1.25 20.02 11.07
CA CYS A 391 -0.88 18.97 10.13
C CYS A 391 0.53 19.18 9.56
N LEU A 392 0.84 20.37 9.05
CA LEU A 392 2.15 20.68 8.46
C LEU A 392 3.30 20.48 9.46
N ALA A 393 3.12 20.88 10.71
CA ALA A 393 4.10 20.65 11.79
C ALA A 393 4.23 19.17 12.18
N GLN A 394 3.13 18.40 12.14
CA GLN A 394 3.14 16.96 12.47
C GLN A 394 3.74 16.10 11.35
N PHE A 395 3.64 16.53 10.09
CA PHE A 395 4.06 15.77 8.92
C PHE A 395 5.38 16.26 8.29
N GLY A 396 5.88 17.43 8.69
CA GLY A 396 7.18 17.94 8.26
C GLY A 396 8.33 17.29 9.01
N VAL A 397 9.33 16.79 8.29
CA VAL A 397 10.60 16.36 8.89
C VAL A 397 11.48 17.60 9.06
N PHE A 398 11.66 18.13 10.28
CA PHE A 398 12.49 19.31 10.51
C PHE A 398 13.91 19.11 9.97
N ARG A 399 14.35 19.99 9.06
CA ARG A 399 15.73 20.03 8.55
C ARG A 399 16.43 21.30 9.04
N THR A 400 17.76 21.32 8.99
CA THR A 400 18.64 22.32 9.63
C THR A 400 18.61 23.71 8.98
N LEU A 401 17.98 23.88 7.82
CA LEU A 401 17.90 25.15 7.09
C LEU A 401 16.44 25.45 6.73
N LEU A 402 15.95 26.59 7.21
CA LEU A 402 14.60 27.09 6.98
C LEU A 402 14.67 28.47 6.34
N SER A 403 13.80 28.74 5.37
CA SER A 403 13.60 30.07 4.78
C SER A 403 12.22 30.61 5.14
N VAL A 404 12.12 31.92 5.28
CA VAL A 404 10.85 32.63 5.46
C VAL A 404 10.66 33.53 4.25
N ASP A 405 9.54 33.37 3.56
CA ASP A 405 9.21 34.18 2.39
C ASP A 405 7.72 34.56 2.36
N GLU A 406 7.40 35.58 1.56
CA GLU A 406 6.07 36.17 1.43
C GLU A 406 5.37 35.72 0.14
N ALA A 407 4.24 35.03 0.30
CA ALA A 407 3.36 34.65 -0.79
C ALA A 407 2.11 35.56 -0.85
N MET A 408 1.76 36.03 -2.05
CA MET A 408 0.53 36.79 -2.31
C MET A 408 -0.52 35.85 -2.89
N VAL A 409 -1.76 35.93 -2.39
CA VAL A 409 -2.90 35.18 -2.96
C VAL A 409 -3.78 36.17 -3.74
N PRO A 410 -4.09 35.95 -5.03
CA PRO A 410 -4.92 36.87 -5.80
C PRO A 410 -6.40 36.77 -5.41
N TYR A 411 -7.05 37.91 -5.17
CA TYR A 411 -8.51 38.00 -4.98
C TYR A 411 -9.01 39.44 -5.13
N PHE A 412 -10.11 39.53 -5.88
CA PHE A 412 -10.59 40.77 -6.47
C PHE A 412 -11.76 41.40 -5.70
N GLY A 413 -12.23 40.76 -4.61
CA GLY A 413 -13.27 41.30 -3.74
C GLY A 413 -12.75 42.38 -2.76
N ARG A 414 -13.67 42.97 -2.00
CA ARG A 414 -13.35 43.93 -0.92
C ARG A 414 -13.02 43.17 0.36
N HIS A 415 -11.85 43.42 0.93
CA HIS A 415 -11.43 42.87 2.23
C HIS A 415 -10.53 43.86 2.96
N SER A 416 -10.64 43.95 4.29
CA SER A 416 -9.89 44.91 5.13
C SER A 416 -8.39 44.62 5.23
N ALA A 417 -7.98 43.37 4.99
CA ALA A 417 -6.57 42.93 5.01
C ALA A 417 -5.90 42.91 3.62
N LYS A 418 -6.46 43.63 2.63
CA LYS A 418 -5.94 43.66 1.24
C LYS A 418 -4.74 44.60 1.11
N ILE A 419 -3.67 44.14 0.46
CA ILE A 419 -2.47 44.95 0.19
C ILE A 419 -2.31 45.12 -1.33
N HIS A 420 -1.81 46.28 -1.75
CA HIS A 420 -1.38 46.52 -3.13
C HIS A 420 0.14 46.48 -3.21
N ASP A 421 0.69 45.62 -4.06
CA ASP A 421 2.13 45.58 -4.38
C ASP A 421 2.30 45.89 -5.87
N SER A 422 3.01 46.98 -6.16
CA SER A 422 3.25 47.47 -7.52
C SER A 422 4.32 46.68 -8.27
N ARG A 423 5.05 45.76 -7.61
CA ARG A 423 6.14 44.98 -8.21
C ARG A 423 5.70 43.63 -8.79
N ARG A 424 4.48 43.18 -8.53
CA ARG A 424 3.95 41.89 -9.03
C ARG A 424 2.90 42.13 -10.11
N HIS A 425 2.95 41.34 -11.19
CA HIS A 425 2.06 41.45 -12.36
C HIS A 425 0.56 41.32 -12.01
N GLU A 426 0.25 40.69 -10.88
CA GLU A 426 -1.10 40.53 -10.34
C GLU A 426 -1.42 41.69 -9.39
N GLY A 427 -1.62 42.87 -9.96
CA GLY A 427 -2.04 44.06 -9.22
C GLY A 427 -3.37 43.79 -8.51
N GLN A 428 -3.30 43.73 -7.18
CA GLN A 428 -4.41 43.56 -6.20
C GLN A 428 -4.78 42.10 -5.82
N GLY A 429 -4.34 41.66 -4.62
CA GLY A 429 -4.77 40.43 -3.96
C GLY A 429 -4.88 40.59 -2.43
N PRO A 430 -5.68 39.79 -1.70
CA PRO A 430 -5.68 39.79 -0.25
C PRO A 430 -4.40 39.17 0.33
N SER A 431 -4.11 39.62 1.54
CA SER A 431 -3.32 38.96 2.59
C SER A 431 -2.06 38.23 2.14
N MET A 432 -0.93 38.89 2.37
CA MET A 432 0.39 38.29 2.43
C MET A 432 0.39 37.08 3.39
N ILE A 433 0.75 35.90 2.89
CA ILE A 433 0.98 34.70 3.70
C ILE A 433 2.48 34.59 3.92
N TRP A 434 2.88 34.64 5.18
CA TRP A 434 4.23 34.31 5.60
C TRP A 434 4.35 32.80 5.64
N MET A 435 5.25 32.25 4.82
CA MET A 435 5.49 30.82 4.77
C MET A 435 6.89 30.54 5.32
N LEU A 436 6.96 29.69 6.33
CA LEU A 436 8.21 29.06 6.76
C LEU A 436 8.38 27.78 5.95
N CYS A 437 9.38 27.75 5.08
CA CYS A 437 9.62 26.65 4.16
C CYS A 437 10.98 25.98 4.41
N GLY A 438 11.06 24.67 4.16
CA GLY A 438 12.33 23.98 3.99
C GLY A 438 12.94 24.26 2.62
N ASN A 439 14.23 23.94 2.46
CA ASN A 439 14.90 24.01 1.15
C ASN A 439 14.31 23.08 0.08
N ASP A 440 13.46 22.12 0.46
CA ASP A 440 12.67 21.26 -0.45
C ASP A 440 11.34 21.90 -0.89
N GLY A 441 11.05 23.11 -0.42
CA GLY A 441 9.80 23.82 -0.68
C GLY A 441 8.62 23.37 0.19
N TYR A 442 8.84 22.55 1.22
CA TYR A 442 7.77 22.13 2.13
C TYR A 442 7.40 23.24 3.13
N PRO A 443 6.13 23.66 3.24
CA PRO A 443 5.72 24.67 4.21
C PRO A 443 5.51 24.03 5.58
N TYR A 444 6.32 24.41 6.57
CA TYR A 444 6.18 23.97 7.96
C TYR A 444 5.16 24.81 8.73
N HIS A 445 5.04 26.09 8.40
CA HIS A 445 4.12 27.00 9.06
C HIS A 445 3.67 28.09 8.09
N MET A 446 2.39 28.44 8.15
CA MET A 446 1.81 29.52 7.37
C MET A 446 1.07 30.49 8.29
N SER A 447 1.40 31.77 8.20
CA SER A 447 0.68 32.83 8.91
C SER A 447 0.08 33.81 7.92
N ILE A 448 -1.15 34.27 8.18
CA ILE A 448 -1.86 35.21 7.32
C ILE A 448 -1.71 36.62 7.88
N TYR A 449 -1.29 37.56 7.05
CA TYR A 449 -1.32 38.97 7.39
C TYR A 449 -2.76 39.48 7.58
N GLN A 450 -3.03 40.08 8.73
CA GLN A 450 -4.37 40.54 9.12
C GLN A 450 -4.64 42.03 8.83
N GLY A 451 -3.68 42.79 8.31
CA GLY A 451 -3.78 44.25 8.19
C GLY A 451 -2.98 44.96 9.27
N LYS A 452 -3.07 46.30 9.30
CA LYS A 452 -2.63 47.08 10.47
C LYS A 452 -3.62 46.85 11.62
N ASP A 453 -3.10 46.69 12.83
CA ASP A 453 -3.89 46.77 14.06
C ASP A 453 -4.41 48.21 14.20
N GLU A 454 -5.66 48.37 14.67
CA GLU A 454 -6.23 49.69 15.01
C GLU A 454 -5.78 50.13 16.40
#